data_AF-A0AAJ0FU64-F1
#
_entry.id   AF-A0AAJ0FU64-F1
#
_cell.length_a   1.000
_cell.length_b   1.000
_cell.length_c   1.000
_cell.angle_alpha   90.00
_cell.angle_beta   90.00
_cell.angle_gamma   90.00
#
_symmetry.space_group_name_H-M   'P 1'
#
loop_
_entity.id
_entity.type
_entity.pdbx_description
1 polymer ?
#
loop_
_entity_poly.entity_id
_entity_poly.type
_entity_poly.pdbx_seq_one_letter_code
_entity_poly.pdbx_strand_id
1 'polypeptide(L)'
;MDQGQDSQDTFSQEDHQVAYIFDPDQDENTRHQRPSKRRRVAKGPKKGAKTADEPPLFVPLFNGAEKTDFVKLRQRKFEESWGLIDQRIQNILRESNSATLEEVTKFVASAETECAGQIPSAFVITGPNIASQDLLFQQLSESLQQSVGGKFVRLKSSEAVTLKAALKKTIREAMASVGDEENDDLQVGNSQDTRRYLDYDLEALEVYIRPLKCEHVFVAFQDSEGFDSSLLSDLITLFQ
;
A
#
# COMPACT_ATOMS: atom_id res chain seq x y z
N MET A 1 38.74 43.09 39.56
CA MET A 1 37.33 42.76 39.33
C MET A 1 37.17 42.70 37.82
N ASP A 2 37.26 41.50 37.25
CA ASP A 2 37.01 41.27 35.84
C ASP A 2 35.64 40.58 35.76
N GLN A 3 34.65 41.29 35.23
CA GLN A 3 33.30 40.77 35.07
C GLN A 3 33.21 40.09 33.69
N GLY A 4 32.59 38.91 33.69
CA GLY A 4 32.64 37.93 32.62
C GLY A 4 31.91 38.27 31.34
N GLN A 5 32.04 37.34 30.41
CA GLN A 5 30.99 37.01 29.44
C GLN A 5 31.17 35.56 29.02
N ASP A 6 30.45 34.68 29.73
CA ASP A 6 30.17 33.33 29.27
C ASP A 6 29.53 33.43 27.88
N SER A 7 30.25 32.96 26.87
CA SER A 7 29.72 32.79 25.53
C SER A 7 28.77 31.60 25.57
N GLN A 8 27.49 31.85 25.88
CA GLN A 8 26.44 30.87 25.69
C GLN A 8 26.37 30.51 24.20
N ASP A 9 26.91 29.34 23.85
CA ASP A 9 26.66 28.67 22.59
C ASP A 9 25.15 28.58 22.39
N THR A 10 24.63 29.44 21.51
CA THR A 10 23.24 29.42 21.08
C THR A 10 23.10 28.27 20.11
N PHE A 11 22.73 27.09 20.61
CA PHE A 11 22.30 25.97 19.79
C PHE A 11 21.26 26.45 18.78
N SER A 12 21.51 26.21 17.50
CA SER A 12 20.57 26.58 16.46
C SER A 12 19.38 25.63 16.52
N GLN A 13 18.18 26.12 16.21
CA GLN A 13 16.96 25.29 16.19
C GLN A 13 17.07 24.08 15.24
N GLU A 14 18.01 24.11 14.30
CA GLU A 14 18.40 23.01 13.42
C GLU A 14 19.11 21.88 14.17
N ASP A 15 19.91 22.16 15.21
CA ASP A 15 20.72 21.16 15.95
C ASP A 15 19.88 20.13 16.74
N HIS A 16 18.56 20.37 16.89
CA HIS A 16 17.62 19.48 17.57
C HIS A 16 16.68 18.74 16.61
N GLN A 17 16.86 18.88 15.28
CA GLN A 17 16.02 18.19 14.32
C GLN A 17 16.41 16.72 14.20
N VAL A 18 15.40 15.85 14.31
CA VAL A 18 15.55 14.39 14.23
C VAL A 18 15.60 13.86 12.79
N ALA A 19 15.25 14.70 11.80
CA ALA A 19 15.31 14.38 10.38
C ALA A 19 15.49 15.66 9.56
N TYR A 20 16.26 15.55 8.47
CA TYR A 20 16.49 16.61 7.51
C TYR A 20 16.05 16.15 6.12
N ILE A 21 15.28 16.98 5.44
CA ILE A 21 14.89 16.76 4.05
C ILE A 21 15.81 17.61 3.18
N PHE A 22 16.68 16.96 2.40
CA PHE A 22 17.49 17.65 1.41
C PHE A 22 16.75 17.65 0.08
N ASP A 23 16.23 18.82 -0.30
CA ASP A 23 15.63 19.05 -1.61
C ASP A 23 16.62 19.82 -2.50
N PRO A 24 17.36 19.14 -3.38
CA PRO A 24 18.38 19.77 -4.23
C PRO A 24 17.79 20.80 -5.22
N ASP A 25 16.47 20.82 -5.43
CA ASP A 25 15.82 21.73 -6.37
C ASP A 25 15.31 23.02 -5.69
N GLN A 26 15.22 23.05 -4.35
CA GLN A 26 14.80 24.24 -3.58
C GLN A 26 15.90 25.31 -3.45
N ASP A 27 17.18 24.93 -3.56
CA ASP A 27 18.35 25.79 -3.35
C ASP A 27 18.55 26.92 -4.39
N GLU A 28 17.77 26.94 -5.47
CA GLU A 28 17.88 27.99 -6.49
C GLU A 28 17.12 29.29 -6.15
N ASN A 29 16.12 29.25 -5.26
CA ASN A 29 15.25 30.42 -4.97
C ASN A 29 15.46 31.09 -3.58
N THR A 30 16.27 30.53 -2.68
CA THR A 30 16.47 31.03 -1.31
C THR A 30 17.90 31.56 -1.06
N ARG A 31 18.50 32.26 -2.03
CA ARG A 31 19.86 32.85 -1.92
C ARG A 31 19.99 34.09 -1.02
N HIS A 32 19.10 34.30 -0.06
CA HIS A 32 19.19 35.41 0.89
C HIS A 32 19.08 34.91 2.34
N GLN A 33 20.09 34.17 2.82
CA GLN A 33 20.69 34.28 4.17
C GLN A 33 21.56 33.04 4.50
N ARG A 34 22.86 33.08 4.15
CA ARG A 34 23.99 32.60 4.99
C ARG A 34 25.35 32.75 4.24
N PRO A 35 26.48 32.84 4.98
CA PRO A 35 27.68 33.55 4.55
C PRO A 35 28.63 32.75 3.65
N SER A 36 29.44 33.50 2.93
CA SER A 36 30.46 33.06 1.99
C SER A 36 31.58 32.22 2.61
N LYS A 37 31.71 30.95 2.20
CA LYS A 37 32.94 30.36 1.67
C LYS A 37 32.75 28.85 1.46
N ARG A 38 32.49 28.46 0.22
CA ARG A 38 32.89 27.13 -0.28
C ARG A 38 33.32 27.24 -1.74
N ARG A 39 34.42 26.54 -2.01
CA ARG A 39 35.24 26.55 -3.22
C ARG A 39 34.40 26.32 -4.48
N ARG A 40 34.59 27.19 -5.49
CA ARG A 40 33.98 27.03 -6.82
C ARG A 40 34.38 25.68 -7.41
N VAL A 41 33.39 24.83 -7.67
CA VAL A 41 33.47 23.78 -8.70
C VAL A 41 32.40 24.13 -9.73
N ALA A 42 32.74 24.00 -11.00
CA ALA A 42 32.05 24.61 -12.13
C ALA A 42 30.54 24.24 -12.21
N LYS A 43 29.73 25.22 -12.64
CA LYS A 43 28.30 25.11 -12.91
C LYS A 43 28.03 24.15 -14.08
N GLY A 44 27.21 23.12 -13.85
CA GLY A 44 26.47 22.42 -14.91
C GLY A 44 25.10 23.11 -15.15
N PRO A 45 24.52 23.03 -16.36
CA PRO A 45 23.26 23.70 -16.69
C PRO A 45 22.05 22.95 -16.12
N LYS A 46 21.04 23.73 -15.73
CA LYS A 46 19.74 23.34 -15.15
C LYS A 46 18.90 22.52 -16.13
N LYS A 47 18.22 21.47 -15.64
CA LYS A 47 17.18 20.74 -16.37
C LYS A 47 15.80 21.25 -16.00
N GLY A 48 15.14 21.89 -16.97
CA GLY A 48 13.69 21.93 -17.08
C GLY A 48 13.28 21.14 -18.33
N ALA A 49 12.11 20.51 -18.28
CA ALA A 49 11.45 19.67 -19.29
C ALA A 49 11.82 18.17 -19.29
N LYS A 50 10.85 17.37 -18.83
CA LYS A 50 10.74 15.94 -19.12
C LYS A 50 10.48 15.76 -20.62
N THR A 51 11.53 15.56 -21.41
CA THR A 51 11.58 14.70 -22.60
C THR A 51 13.01 14.65 -23.16
N ALA A 52 13.54 13.43 -23.33
CA ALA A 52 14.65 13.05 -24.20
C ALA A 52 16.10 13.46 -23.86
N ASP A 53 16.59 13.21 -22.63
CA ASP A 53 17.96 12.71 -22.34
C ASP A 53 18.14 12.64 -20.81
N GLU A 54 17.47 11.70 -20.15
CA GLU A 54 17.98 11.26 -18.85
C GLU A 54 19.34 10.63 -19.09
N PRO A 55 20.38 11.01 -18.31
CA PRO A 55 21.68 10.39 -18.45
C PRO A 55 21.53 8.88 -18.22
N PRO A 56 22.22 8.04 -19.00
CA PRO A 56 22.16 6.61 -18.78
C PRO A 56 22.56 6.29 -17.34
N LEU A 57 21.81 5.40 -16.69
CA LEU A 57 22.08 4.94 -15.33
C LEU A 57 23.39 4.13 -15.29
N PHE A 58 23.73 3.50 -16.41
CA PHE A 58 24.96 2.75 -16.56
C PHE A 58 26.15 3.68 -16.75
N VAL A 59 27.19 3.48 -15.94
CA VAL A 59 28.46 4.18 -16.11
C VAL A 59 29.22 3.63 -17.32
N PRO A 60 29.97 4.46 -18.07
CA PRO A 60 30.82 4.01 -19.15
C PRO A 60 31.92 3.06 -18.67
N LEU A 61 32.10 1.94 -19.36
CA LEU A 61 33.16 0.96 -19.10
C LEU A 61 34.52 1.42 -19.67
N PHE A 62 35.56 0.62 -19.39
CA PHE A 62 36.93 0.84 -19.86
C PHE A 62 37.48 2.22 -19.50
N ASN A 63 37.33 2.62 -18.23
CA ASN A 63 37.76 3.92 -17.72
C ASN A 63 37.22 5.12 -18.53
N GLY A 64 35.98 5.03 -19.02
CA GLY A 64 35.36 6.10 -19.80
C GLY A 64 35.57 6.01 -21.31
N ALA A 65 36.26 4.97 -21.80
CA ALA A 65 36.47 4.79 -23.24
C ALA A 65 35.25 4.21 -23.98
N GLU A 66 34.27 3.65 -23.27
CA GLU A 66 33.01 3.19 -23.86
C GLU A 66 32.21 4.38 -24.41
N LYS A 67 31.86 4.31 -25.71
CA LYS A 67 31.03 5.34 -26.36
C LYS A 67 29.64 5.38 -25.72
N THR A 68 29.07 6.58 -25.63
CA THR A 68 27.72 6.82 -25.07
C THR A 68 26.64 5.95 -25.71
N ASP A 69 26.72 5.71 -27.02
CA ASP A 69 25.77 4.87 -27.73
C ASP A 69 25.82 3.40 -27.27
N PHE A 70 27.02 2.90 -26.92
CA PHE A 70 27.19 1.55 -26.37
C PHE A 70 26.71 1.46 -24.93
N VAL A 71 26.92 2.50 -24.11
CA VAL A 71 26.35 2.58 -22.76
C VAL A 71 24.82 2.50 -22.83
N LYS A 72 24.20 3.35 -23.68
CA LYS A 72 22.75 3.36 -23.90
C LYS A 72 22.24 2.02 -24.43
N LEU A 73 22.97 1.40 -25.36
CA LEU A 73 22.61 0.08 -25.90
C LEU A 73 22.68 -1.02 -24.84
N ARG A 74 23.72 -1.04 -24.01
CA ARG A 74 23.89 -2.01 -22.92
C ARG A 74 22.79 -1.87 -21.88
N GLN A 75 22.46 -0.64 -21.50
CA GLN A 75 21.33 -0.37 -20.60
C GLN A 75 20.02 -0.89 -21.19
N ARG A 76 19.70 -0.53 -22.44
CA ARG A 76 18.48 -1.01 -23.11
C ARG A 76 18.42 -2.54 -23.15
N LYS A 77 19.53 -3.19 -23.51
CA LYS A 77 19.59 -4.67 -23.57
C LYS A 77 19.43 -5.31 -22.21
N PHE A 78 19.97 -4.70 -21.16
CA PHE A 78 19.73 -5.12 -19.79
C PHE A 78 18.25 -5.00 -19.42
N GLU A 79 17.62 -3.84 -19.66
CA GLU A 79 16.21 -3.59 -19.33
C GLU A 79 15.27 -4.55 -20.09
N GLU A 80 15.52 -4.76 -21.39
CA GLU A 80 14.79 -5.74 -22.21
C GLU A 80 14.93 -7.17 -21.64
N SER A 81 16.16 -7.59 -21.32
CA SER A 81 16.43 -8.94 -20.83
C SER A 81 15.88 -9.15 -19.43
N TRP A 82 16.03 -8.16 -18.56
CA TRP A 82 15.50 -8.17 -17.21
C TRP A 82 13.97 -8.20 -17.22
N GLY A 83 13.33 -7.42 -18.09
CA GLY A 83 11.88 -7.44 -18.24
C GLY A 83 11.33 -8.82 -18.61
N LEU A 84 12.01 -9.57 -19.50
CA LEU A 84 11.62 -10.95 -19.83
C LEU A 84 11.77 -11.91 -18.63
N ILE A 85 12.85 -11.77 -17.86
CA ILE A 85 13.10 -12.61 -16.68
C ILE A 85 12.07 -12.30 -15.59
N ASP A 86 11.84 -11.02 -15.30
CA ASP A 86 10.88 -10.57 -14.31
C ASP A 86 9.47 -11.03 -14.67
N GLN A 87 9.03 -10.85 -15.92
CA GLN A 87 7.75 -11.38 -16.41
C GLN A 87 7.62 -12.89 -16.17
N ARG A 88 8.68 -13.65 -16.45
CA ARG A 88 8.67 -15.11 -16.21
C ARG A 88 8.57 -15.43 -14.71
N ILE A 89 9.27 -14.70 -13.84
CA ILE A 89 9.18 -14.86 -12.39
C ILE A 89 7.75 -14.56 -11.91
N GLN A 90 7.18 -13.42 -12.33
CA GLN A 90 5.83 -13.02 -11.97
C GLN A 90 4.79 -14.05 -12.44
N ASN A 91 4.94 -14.60 -13.64
CA ASN A 91 4.05 -15.64 -14.15
C ASN A 91 4.13 -16.92 -13.29
N ILE A 92 5.34 -17.39 -12.95
CA ILE A 92 5.53 -18.56 -12.09
C ILE A 92 4.92 -18.32 -10.71
N LEU A 93 5.16 -17.15 -10.11
CA LEU A 93 4.58 -16.80 -8.81
C LEU A 93 3.06 -16.77 -8.86
N ARG A 94 2.47 -16.25 -9.94
CA ARG A 94 1.01 -16.24 -10.12
C ARG A 94 0.44 -17.64 -10.31
N GLU A 95 1.09 -18.47 -11.12
CA GLU A 95 0.69 -19.86 -11.36
C GLU A 95 0.83 -20.73 -10.11
N SER A 96 1.82 -20.45 -9.25
CA SER A 96 2.09 -21.22 -8.04
C SER A 96 0.89 -21.28 -7.08
N ASN A 97 0.04 -20.25 -7.07
CA ASN A 97 -1.14 -20.18 -6.20
C ASN A 97 -2.42 -20.69 -6.89
N SER A 98 -2.36 -21.07 -8.17
CA SER A 98 -3.55 -21.40 -8.99
C SER A 98 -4.41 -22.51 -8.37
N ALA A 99 -3.80 -23.58 -7.86
CA ALA A 99 -4.51 -24.67 -7.20
C ALA A 99 -5.29 -24.19 -5.97
N THR A 100 -4.65 -23.39 -5.10
CA THR A 100 -5.29 -22.82 -3.91
C THR A 100 -6.44 -21.89 -4.29
N LEU A 101 -6.26 -21.04 -5.32
CA LEU A 101 -7.31 -20.15 -5.80
C LEU A 101 -8.52 -20.94 -6.33
N GLU A 102 -8.27 -22.04 -7.05
CA GLU A 102 -9.32 -22.92 -7.56
C GLU A 102 -10.08 -23.62 -6.42
N GLU A 103 -9.36 -24.13 -5.41
CA GLU A 103 -9.97 -24.75 -4.23
C GLU A 103 -10.82 -23.77 -3.43
N VAL A 104 -10.34 -22.55 -3.19
CA VAL A 104 -11.12 -21.51 -2.49
C VAL A 104 -12.35 -21.11 -3.30
N THR A 105 -12.22 -20.97 -4.63
CA THR A 105 -13.37 -20.65 -5.49
C THR A 105 -14.42 -21.75 -5.46
N LYS A 106 -14.01 -23.02 -5.48
CA LYS A 106 -14.92 -24.17 -5.32
C LYS A 106 -15.61 -24.18 -3.96
N PHE A 107 -14.86 -23.91 -2.89
CA PHE A 107 -15.42 -23.81 -1.53
C PHE A 107 -16.48 -22.72 -1.44
N VAL A 108 -16.21 -21.52 -1.97
CA VAL A 108 -17.20 -20.43 -1.96
C VAL A 108 -18.47 -20.82 -2.72
N ALA A 109 -18.34 -21.52 -3.85
CA ALA A 109 -19.49 -21.98 -4.63
C ALA A 109 -20.34 -23.06 -3.91
N SER A 110 -19.75 -23.89 -3.04
CA SER A 110 -20.50 -24.91 -2.28
C SER A 110 -21.04 -24.40 -0.94
N ALA A 111 -20.38 -23.36 -0.38
CA ALA A 111 -20.64 -22.83 0.96
C ALA A 111 -22.10 -22.42 1.21
N GLU A 112 -22.78 -21.84 0.22
CA GLU A 112 -24.19 -21.42 0.37
C GLU A 112 -25.11 -22.60 0.71
N THR A 113 -24.81 -23.78 0.19
CA THR A 113 -25.62 -24.99 0.39
C THR A 113 -25.17 -25.81 1.59
N GLU A 114 -23.88 -25.81 1.89
CA GLU A 114 -23.27 -26.68 2.91
C GLU A 114 -23.23 -26.04 4.31
N CYS A 115 -23.22 -24.71 4.39
CA CYS A 115 -23.03 -23.95 5.64
C CYS A 115 -24.27 -23.15 6.04
N ALA A 116 -25.47 -23.71 5.89
CA ALA A 116 -26.72 -23.03 6.24
C ALA A 116 -26.73 -22.59 7.72
N GLY A 117 -26.79 -21.27 7.95
CA GLY A 117 -26.87 -20.67 9.30
C GLY A 117 -25.54 -20.49 10.02
N GLN A 118 -24.41 -20.63 9.32
CA GLN A 118 -23.07 -20.33 9.85
C GLN A 118 -22.29 -19.48 8.86
N ILE A 119 -21.27 -18.75 9.34
CA ILE A 119 -20.34 -18.03 8.45
C ILE A 119 -19.40 -19.05 7.82
N PRO A 120 -19.43 -19.26 6.48
CA PRO A 120 -18.48 -20.14 5.82
C PRO A 120 -17.06 -19.62 6.03
N SER A 121 -16.20 -20.47 6.58
CA SER A 121 -14.85 -20.09 6.98
C SER A 121 -13.85 -21.06 6.38
N ALA A 122 -12.81 -20.54 5.74
CA ALA A 122 -11.70 -21.31 5.20
C ALA A 122 -10.40 -20.98 5.95
N PHE A 123 -9.61 -21.99 6.26
CA PHE A 123 -8.30 -21.82 6.86
C PHE A 123 -7.22 -22.09 5.82
N VAL A 124 -6.48 -21.03 5.45
CA VAL A 124 -5.42 -21.13 4.44
C VAL A 124 -4.07 -21.21 5.14
N ILE A 125 -3.47 -22.40 5.11
CA ILE A 125 -2.13 -22.61 5.66
C ILE A 125 -1.11 -22.08 4.67
N THR A 126 -0.43 -21.00 5.03
CA THR A 126 0.65 -20.41 4.22
C THR A 126 2.02 -20.79 4.75
N GLY A 127 3.05 -20.66 3.91
CA GLY A 127 4.44 -20.84 4.34
C GLY A 127 4.95 -19.68 5.19
N PRO A 128 6.14 -19.81 5.82
CA PRO A 128 6.71 -18.78 6.69
C PRO A 128 7.14 -17.50 5.96
N ASN A 129 7.09 -17.47 4.62
CA ASN A 129 7.47 -16.32 3.82
C ASN A 129 6.31 -15.30 3.73
N ILE A 130 6.27 -14.35 4.66
CA ILE A 130 5.23 -13.31 4.74
C ILE A 130 5.14 -12.50 3.44
N ALA A 131 6.26 -12.24 2.75
CA ALA A 131 6.26 -11.49 1.49
C ALA A 131 5.49 -12.20 0.36
N SER A 132 5.36 -13.54 0.42
CA SER A 132 4.55 -14.30 -0.54
C SER A 132 3.05 -14.31 -0.21
N GLN A 133 2.68 -13.98 1.04
CA GLN A 133 1.27 -13.94 1.46
C GLN A 133 0.54 -12.74 0.85
N ASP A 134 1.18 -11.57 0.77
CA ASP A 134 0.59 -10.38 0.14
C ASP A 134 0.12 -10.67 -1.30
N LEU A 135 0.94 -11.38 -2.08
CA LEU A 135 0.58 -11.80 -3.44
C LEU A 135 -0.62 -12.76 -3.46
N LEU A 136 -0.63 -13.77 -2.58
CA LEU A 136 -1.74 -14.71 -2.49
C LEU A 136 -3.07 -14.00 -2.18
N PHE A 137 -3.10 -13.10 -1.19
CA PHE A 137 -4.31 -12.35 -0.84
C PHE A 137 -4.74 -11.37 -1.93
N GLN A 138 -3.79 -10.79 -2.67
CA GLN A 138 -4.11 -10.00 -3.86
C GLN A 138 -4.80 -10.88 -4.92
N GLN A 139 -4.25 -12.06 -5.21
CA GLN A 139 -4.84 -12.96 -6.20
C GLN A 139 -6.21 -13.50 -5.76
N LEU A 140 -6.40 -13.78 -4.47
CA LEU A 140 -7.70 -14.16 -3.91
C LEU A 140 -8.73 -13.04 -4.10
N SER A 141 -8.34 -11.79 -3.80
CA SER A 141 -9.18 -10.62 -4.03
C SER A 141 -9.59 -10.53 -5.51
N GLU A 142 -8.63 -10.57 -6.43
CA GLU A 142 -8.88 -10.51 -7.87
C GLU A 142 -9.80 -11.65 -8.34
N SER A 143 -9.52 -12.89 -7.92
CA SER A 143 -10.26 -14.08 -8.32
C SER A 143 -11.71 -14.06 -7.81
N LEU A 144 -11.93 -13.78 -6.52
CA LEU A 144 -13.25 -13.81 -5.91
C LEU A 144 -14.14 -12.64 -6.36
N GLN A 145 -13.55 -11.46 -6.56
CA GLN A 145 -14.27 -10.31 -7.11
C GLN A 145 -14.70 -10.56 -8.57
N GLN A 146 -13.88 -11.25 -9.37
CA GLN A 146 -14.20 -11.56 -10.77
C GLN A 146 -15.18 -12.73 -10.95
N SER A 147 -15.07 -13.77 -10.12
CA SER A 147 -15.85 -15.01 -10.27
C SER A 147 -17.20 -14.97 -9.58
N VAL A 148 -17.27 -14.42 -8.37
CA VAL A 148 -18.47 -14.48 -7.51
C VAL A 148 -19.16 -13.11 -7.39
N GLY A 149 -18.46 -12.01 -7.70
CA GLY A 149 -19.08 -10.68 -7.68
C GLY A 149 -19.33 -10.15 -6.25
N GLY A 150 -18.31 -10.22 -5.41
CA GLY A 150 -18.34 -9.72 -4.03
C GLY A 150 -17.34 -8.60 -3.74
N LYS A 151 -17.28 -8.18 -2.47
CA LYS A 151 -16.23 -7.30 -1.93
C LYS A 151 -15.20 -8.12 -1.17
N PHE A 152 -13.95 -7.68 -1.17
CA PHE A 152 -12.86 -8.37 -0.49
C PHE A 152 -12.14 -7.38 0.42
N VAL A 153 -12.07 -7.72 1.71
CA VAL A 153 -11.48 -6.91 2.78
C VAL A 153 -10.28 -7.66 3.34
N ARG A 154 -9.16 -6.97 3.52
CA ARG A 154 -7.94 -7.55 4.11
C ARG A 154 -7.68 -6.93 5.47
N LEU A 155 -7.75 -7.72 6.52
CA LEU A 155 -7.40 -7.28 7.87
C LEU A 155 -6.00 -7.76 8.24
N LYS A 156 -5.17 -6.79 8.69
CA LYS A 156 -3.85 -7.03 9.27
C LYS A 156 -3.91 -6.76 10.76
N SER A 157 -3.21 -7.56 11.57
CA SER A 157 -3.22 -7.42 13.03
C SER A 157 -2.73 -6.04 13.50
N SER A 158 -1.76 -5.47 12.77
CA SER A 158 -1.21 -4.12 13.03
C SER A 158 -2.22 -2.99 12.85
N GLU A 159 -3.29 -3.22 12.09
CA GLU A 159 -4.29 -2.20 11.74
C GLU A 159 -5.61 -2.44 12.49
N ALA A 160 -5.88 -3.69 12.85
CA ALA A 160 -7.05 -4.12 13.60
C ALA A 160 -6.70 -4.35 15.08
N VAL A 161 -6.16 -3.32 15.75
CA VAL A 161 -5.78 -3.40 17.18
C VAL A 161 -6.97 -3.32 18.14
N THR A 162 -8.13 -2.87 17.66
CA THR A 162 -9.38 -2.78 18.42
C THR A 162 -10.56 -3.15 17.54
N LEU A 163 -11.67 -3.53 18.17
CA LEU A 163 -12.90 -3.85 17.46
C LEU A 163 -13.38 -2.68 16.60
N LYS A 164 -13.36 -1.46 17.15
CA LYS A 164 -13.70 -0.24 16.40
C LYS A 164 -12.81 -0.05 15.18
N ALA A 165 -11.50 -0.24 15.30
CA ALA A 165 -10.57 -0.10 14.19
C ALA A 165 -10.81 -1.15 13.10
N ALA A 166 -11.04 -2.40 13.49
CA ALA A 166 -11.35 -3.50 12.57
C ALA A 166 -12.66 -3.28 11.80
N LEU A 167 -13.72 -2.83 12.50
CA LEU A 167 -15.00 -2.51 11.88
C LEU A 167 -14.89 -1.31 10.92
N LYS A 168 -14.26 -0.21 11.35
CA LYS A 168 -13.99 0.94 10.48
C LYS A 168 -13.26 0.52 9.20
N LYS A 169 -12.20 -0.27 9.35
CA LYS A 169 -11.42 -0.76 8.21
C LYS A 169 -12.26 -1.64 7.29
N THR A 170 -13.01 -2.59 7.85
CA THR A 170 -13.87 -3.50 7.08
C THR A 170 -14.90 -2.74 6.26
N ILE A 171 -15.60 -1.80 6.89
CA ILE A 171 -16.63 -0.99 6.25
C ILE A 171 -16.01 -0.12 5.16
N ARG A 172 -14.93 0.60 5.47
CA ARG A 172 -14.23 1.46 4.49
C ARG A 172 -13.72 0.68 3.29
N GLU A 173 -13.05 -0.45 3.48
CA GLU A 173 -12.55 -1.26 2.36
C GLU A 173 -13.67 -1.88 1.53
N ALA A 174 -14.76 -2.33 2.16
CA ALA A 174 -15.90 -2.89 1.43
C ALA A 174 -16.64 -1.83 0.60
N MET A 175 -16.73 -0.59 1.10
CA MET A 175 -17.37 0.53 0.41
C MET A 175 -16.43 1.31 -0.52
N ALA A 176 -15.11 1.12 -0.42
CA ALA A 176 -14.14 1.80 -1.26
C ALA A 176 -14.37 1.41 -2.73
N SER A 177 -15.12 2.25 -3.42
CA SER A 177 -14.94 2.50 -4.83
C SER A 177 -13.64 3.28 -4.95
N VAL A 178 -12.65 2.74 -5.66
CA VAL A 178 -11.34 3.35 -5.97
C VAL A 178 -11.37 4.90 -5.84
N GLY A 179 -10.99 5.43 -4.67
CA GLY A 179 -10.69 6.86 -4.47
C GLY A 179 -11.64 7.72 -3.63
N ASP A 180 -11.98 7.38 -2.38
CA ASP A 180 -12.48 8.37 -1.42
C ASP A 180 -12.01 8.07 0.01
N GLU A 181 -11.11 8.90 0.53
CA GLU A 181 -10.55 8.79 1.89
C GLU A 181 -10.78 10.13 2.63
N GLU A 182 -11.09 10.05 3.93
CA GLU A 182 -11.17 11.15 4.92
C GLU A 182 -12.55 11.74 5.27
N ASN A 183 -13.51 10.90 5.71
CA ASN A 183 -14.56 11.38 6.62
C ASN A 183 -14.97 10.31 7.65
N ASP A 184 -15.15 10.74 8.91
CA ASP A 184 -15.59 9.87 10.03
C ASP A 184 -17.13 9.64 10.01
N ASP A 185 -17.85 10.39 9.18
CA ASP A 185 -19.27 10.19 8.86
C ASP A 185 -19.41 9.57 7.47
N LEU A 186 -20.14 8.46 7.35
CA LEU A 186 -20.47 7.87 6.05
C LEU A 186 -21.83 8.38 5.58
N GLN A 187 -21.85 9.06 4.42
CA GLN A 187 -23.10 9.39 3.74
C GLN A 187 -23.46 8.25 2.80
N VAL A 188 -24.22 7.29 3.30
CA VAL A 188 -24.71 6.15 2.53
C VAL A 188 -26.18 6.38 2.17
N GLY A 189 -26.47 6.78 0.92
CA GLY A 189 -27.85 6.93 0.43
C GLY A 189 -28.01 7.73 -0.86
N ASN A 190 -28.98 7.36 -1.70
CA ASN A 190 -29.43 8.19 -2.83
C ASN A 190 -30.31 9.33 -2.30
N SER A 191 -29.83 10.57 -2.39
CA SER A 191 -30.47 11.93 -2.34
C SER A 191 -31.78 12.21 -1.55
N GLN A 192 -32.43 11.25 -0.90
CA GLN A 192 -33.74 11.38 -0.26
C GLN A 192 -33.78 10.80 1.16
N ASP A 193 -32.82 9.98 1.58
CA ASP A 193 -32.78 9.37 2.92
C ASP A 193 -31.39 9.56 3.55
N THR A 194 -31.13 10.78 4.04
CA THR A 194 -29.82 11.18 4.59
C THR A 194 -29.69 10.72 6.05
N ARG A 195 -29.80 9.42 6.30
CA ARG A 195 -29.46 8.86 7.60
C ARG A 195 -27.93 8.83 7.73
N ARG A 196 -27.39 9.49 8.75
CA ARG A 196 -25.96 9.43 9.07
C ARG A 196 -25.69 8.14 9.84
N TYR A 197 -24.74 7.36 9.36
CA TYR A 197 -24.25 6.19 10.05
C TYR A 197 -22.85 6.48 10.61
N LEU A 198 -22.55 5.86 11.74
CA LEU A 198 -21.20 5.82 12.27
C LEU A 198 -20.34 4.95 11.35
N ASP A 199 -19.08 5.33 11.16
CA ASP A 199 -18.16 4.64 10.27
C ASP A 199 -17.69 3.25 10.75
N TYR A 200 -18.21 2.79 11.89
CA TYR A 200 -17.99 1.46 12.46
C TYR A 200 -19.30 0.68 12.67
N ASP A 201 -20.43 1.19 12.17
CA ASP A 201 -21.73 0.52 12.26
C ASP A 201 -21.97 -0.35 11.01
N LEU A 202 -22.23 -1.64 11.21
CA LEU A 202 -22.49 -2.58 10.12
C LEU A 202 -23.81 -2.29 9.39
N GLU A 203 -24.77 -1.57 10.01
CA GLU A 203 -25.98 -1.08 9.33
C GLU A 203 -25.60 -0.20 8.12
N ALA A 204 -24.51 0.57 8.23
CA ALA A 204 -23.99 1.39 7.13
C ALA A 204 -23.58 0.54 5.92
N LEU A 205 -22.90 -0.59 6.19
CA LEU A 205 -22.44 -1.51 5.16
C LEU A 205 -23.62 -2.18 4.47
N GLU A 206 -24.61 -2.66 5.24
CA GLU A 206 -25.81 -3.29 4.70
C GLU A 206 -26.57 -2.36 3.74
N VAL A 207 -26.78 -1.11 4.14
CA VAL A 207 -27.46 -0.10 3.32
C VAL A 207 -26.68 0.21 2.04
N TYR A 208 -25.34 0.16 2.10
CA TYR A 208 -24.48 0.38 0.94
C TYR A 208 -24.49 -0.79 -0.06
N ILE A 209 -24.40 -2.04 0.42
CA ILE A 209 -24.26 -3.22 -0.44
C ILE A 209 -25.58 -3.71 -1.03
N ARG A 210 -26.71 -3.47 -0.34
CA ARG A 210 -28.03 -3.94 -0.76
C ARG A 210 -28.45 -3.41 -2.15
N PRO A 211 -28.29 -2.12 -2.50
CA PRO A 211 -28.56 -1.62 -3.86
C PRO A 211 -27.60 -2.17 -4.92
N LEU A 212 -26.36 -2.47 -4.54
CA LEU A 212 -25.33 -2.97 -5.45
C LEU A 212 -25.52 -4.45 -5.81
N LYS A 213 -26.48 -5.15 -5.16
CA LYS A 213 -26.68 -6.60 -5.27
C LYS A 213 -25.38 -7.37 -5.03
N CYS A 214 -24.54 -6.87 -4.13
CA CYS A 214 -23.33 -7.57 -3.72
C CYS A 214 -23.73 -8.71 -2.78
N GLU A 215 -23.52 -9.95 -3.23
CA GLU A 215 -23.97 -11.15 -2.52
C GLU A 215 -23.02 -11.51 -1.36
N HIS A 216 -21.73 -11.20 -1.49
CA HIS A 216 -20.73 -11.58 -0.51
C HIS A 216 -19.74 -10.46 -0.17
N VAL A 217 -19.40 -10.37 1.12
CA VAL A 217 -18.24 -9.61 1.62
C VAL A 217 -17.26 -10.61 2.23
N PHE A 218 -16.14 -10.83 1.55
CA PHE A 218 -15.08 -11.71 2.01
C PHE A 218 -14.16 -10.93 2.95
N VAL A 219 -13.98 -11.44 4.18
CA VAL A 219 -13.06 -10.87 5.17
C VAL A 219 -11.87 -11.80 5.35
N ALA A 220 -10.68 -11.35 4.96
CA ALA A 220 -9.44 -12.12 5.03
C ALA A 220 -8.55 -11.60 6.17
N PHE A 221 -8.26 -12.46 7.15
CA PHE A 221 -7.28 -12.20 8.20
C PHE A 221 -5.90 -12.65 7.72
N GLN A 222 -5.06 -11.71 7.30
CA GLN A 222 -3.82 -12.02 6.60
C GLN A 222 -2.77 -12.68 7.50
N ASP A 223 -2.60 -12.14 8.71
CA ASP A 223 -1.67 -12.56 9.74
C ASP A 223 -2.46 -12.95 11.00
N SER A 224 -3.36 -13.92 10.88
CA SER A 224 -4.29 -14.33 11.95
C SER A 224 -3.60 -14.65 13.28
N GLU A 225 -2.34 -15.09 13.25
CA GLU A 225 -1.51 -15.35 14.45
C GLU A 225 -1.13 -14.10 15.24
N GLY A 226 -1.18 -12.91 14.62
CA GLY A 226 -0.92 -11.62 15.26
C GLY A 226 -2.14 -11.00 15.93
N PHE A 227 -3.35 -11.55 15.71
CA PHE A 227 -4.58 -11.01 16.29
C PHE A 227 -4.76 -11.45 17.75
N ASP A 228 -5.30 -10.53 18.56
CA ASP A 228 -5.82 -10.89 19.88
C ASP A 228 -7.03 -11.83 19.73
N SER A 229 -7.04 -12.92 20.48
CA SER A 229 -8.06 -13.97 20.36
C SER A 229 -9.43 -13.51 20.81
N SER A 230 -9.52 -12.60 21.79
CA SER A 230 -10.80 -12.03 22.22
C SER A 230 -11.38 -11.12 21.14
N LEU A 231 -10.52 -10.31 20.50
CA LEU A 231 -10.92 -9.47 19.39
C LEU A 231 -11.43 -10.29 18.18
N LEU A 232 -10.73 -11.36 17.81
CA LEU A 232 -11.16 -12.22 16.71
C LEU A 232 -12.52 -12.87 17.02
N SER A 233 -12.72 -13.32 18.26
CA SER A 233 -14.00 -13.88 18.71
C SER A 233 -15.14 -12.84 18.66
N ASP A 234 -14.88 -11.61 19.10
CA ASP A 234 -15.87 -10.52 19.06
C ASP A 234 -16.25 -10.18 17.62
N LEU A 235 -15.28 -10.12 16.70
CA LEU A 235 -15.51 -9.87 15.28
C LEU A 235 -16.34 -10.97 14.63
N ILE A 236 -16.00 -12.24 14.86
CA ILE A 236 -16.76 -13.38 14.32
C ILE A 236 -18.20 -13.35 14.83
N THR A 237 -18.40 -13.00 16.10
CA THR A 237 -19.75 -12.91 16.71
C THR A 237 -20.57 -11.78 16.09
N LEU A 238 -19.94 -10.65 15.75
CA LEU A 238 -20.63 -9.51 15.12
C LEU A 238 -20.93 -9.70 13.64
N PHE A 239 -20.21 -10.60 12.96
CA PHE A 239 -20.46 -10.92 11.56
C PHE A 239 -21.57 -11.96 11.34
N GLN A 240 -22.09 -12.59 12.41
CA GLN A 240 -23.23 -13.52 12.37
C GLN A 240 -24.56 -12.77 12.38
#